data_AF-W4ERY1-F1
#
_entry.id   AF-W4ERY1-F1
#
_cell.length_a   1.000
_cell.length_b   1.000
_cell.length_c   1.000
_cell.angle_alpha   90.00
_cell.angle_beta   90.00
_cell.angle_gamma   90.00
#
_symmetry.space_group_name_H-M   'P 1'
#
loop_
_entity.id
_entity.type
_entity.pdbx_description
1 polymer ?
#
loop_
_entity_poly.entity_id
_entity_poly.type
_entity_poly.pdbx_seq_one_letter_code
_entity_poly.pdbx_strand_id
1 'polypeptide(L)'
;MKSKKSIIGILLLVFALTLAACTGNNEKTNTKVNDEDMSMDHSVSAEIPADLKEEENPKYKVGSKVIIETSHMDGMKGAEAIIVGAFDTNAYAISYTPTNGEEKVKNHKWVIQQELVDAGDKLLKPGKEVKVMASHMEGMYGANAKIDSAEPTTVYMVNYKPTTGGKAVENHKWLTENEIKAE
;
A
#
# COMPACT_ATOMS: atom_id res chain seq x y z
N MET A 1 42.75 -42.89 42.17
CA MET A 1 44.20 -43.07 41.90
C MET A 1 44.44 -43.14 40.40
N LYS A 2 45.38 -42.31 39.92
CA LYS A 2 46.20 -42.46 38.69
C LYS A 2 45.45 -42.42 37.34
N SER A 3 45.27 -41.26 36.70
CA SER A 3 46.25 -40.41 36.00
C SER A 3 46.74 -40.95 34.65
N LYS A 4 46.39 -40.17 33.60
CA LYS A 4 47.24 -39.72 32.48
C LYS A 4 47.76 -40.78 31.50
N LYS A 5 47.62 -40.49 30.21
CA LYS A 5 48.73 -40.01 29.36
C LYS A 5 48.26 -39.81 27.91
N SER A 6 48.38 -38.58 27.42
CA SER A 6 48.42 -38.29 25.98
C SER A 6 49.77 -38.72 25.42
N ILE A 7 49.79 -39.30 24.22
CA ILE A 7 51.02 -39.49 23.43
C ILE A 7 50.78 -38.99 22.00
N ILE A 8 51.68 -38.08 21.64
CA ILE A 8 51.92 -37.41 20.36
C ILE A 8 52.65 -38.39 19.43
N GLY A 9 52.42 -38.32 18.11
CA GLY A 9 53.31 -39.00 17.16
C GLY A 9 52.91 -38.91 15.70
N ILE A 10 53.53 -37.97 14.99
CA ILE A 10 53.48 -37.66 13.56
C ILE A 10 53.93 -38.85 12.70
N LEU A 11 53.25 -39.10 11.57
CA LEU A 11 53.88 -39.72 10.40
C LEU A 11 53.30 -39.15 9.10
N LEU A 12 54.13 -38.37 8.40
CA LEU A 12 53.93 -37.92 7.02
C LEU A 12 54.23 -39.07 6.07
N LEU A 13 53.32 -39.38 5.14
CA LEU A 13 53.67 -40.04 3.89
C LEU A 13 52.90 -39.41 2.72
N VAL A 14 53.66 -38.81 1.82
CA VAL A 14 53.19 -38.20 0.57
C VAL A 14 52.99 -39.29 -0.47
N PHE A 15 51.85 -39.29 -1.16
CA PHE A 15 51.73 -39.90 -2.49
C PHE A 15 50.99 -38.95 -3.41
N ALA A 16 51.63 -38.63 -4.54
CA ALA A 16 51.16 -37.67 -5.52
C ALA A 16 50.27 -38.36 -6.59
N LEU A 17 49.18 -37.65 -6.92
CA LEU A 17 48.50 -37.51 -8.22
C LEU A 17 48.07 -38.78 -9.00
N THR A 18 46.78 -38.87 -9.31
CA THR A 18 46.28 -38.66 -10.69
C THR A 18 44.77 -38.35 -10.69
N LEU A 19 44.35 -37.63 -11.74
CA LEU A 19 43.12 -36.86 -11.90
C LEU A 19 41.86 -37.71 -12.11
N ALA A 20 40.70 -37.19 -11.66
CA ALA A 20 39.46 -37.17 -12.45
C ALA A 20 38.38 -36.26 -11.84
N ALA A 21 37.94 -35.29 -12.67
CA ALA A 21 36.55 -34.87 -12.86
C ALA A 21 35.82 -33.94 -11.85
N CYS A 22 35.35 -32.82 -12.44
CA CYS A 22 34.13 -32.06 -12.16
C CYS A 22 34.10 -31.01 -11.03
N THR A 23 34.46 -29.79 -11.44
CA THR A 23 33.66 -28.54 -11.43
C THR A 23 32.55 -28.36 -10.38
N GLY A 24 32.60 -27.23 -9.67
CA GLY A 24 31.45 -26.63 -8.98
C GLY A 24 31.68 -26.25 -7.53
N ASN A 25 32.47 -25.20 -7.29
CA ASN A 25 32.67 -24.60 -5.97
C ASN A 25 31.33 -24.06 -5.44
N ASN A 26 30.84 -24.58 -4.30
CA ASN A 26 29.66 -24.04 -3.63
C ASN A 26 30.09 -23.48 -2.26
N GLU A 27 30.73 -22.32 -2.31
CA GLU A 27 30.98 -21.50 -1.13
C GLU A 27 29.67 -20.81 -0.73
N LYS A 28 29.23 -21.13 0.49
CA LYS A 28 28.17 -20.44 1.20
C LYS A 28 28.59 -18.98 1.43
N THR A 29 28.18 -18.10 0.53
CA THR A 29 28.13 -16.66 0.78
C THR A 29 26.75 -16.31 1.29
N ASN A 30 26.74 -15.73 2.48
CA ASN A 30 25.57 -15.31 3.23
C ASN A 30 25.08 -14.00 2.59
N THR A 31 24.33 -14.10 1.49
CA THR A 31 23.72 -12.95 0.85
C THR A 31 22.49 -12.57 1.66
N LYS A 32 22.61 -11.51 2.47
CA LYS A 32 21.45 -10.73 2.92
C LYS A 32 20.66 -10.36 1.67
N VAL A 33 19.48 -10.95 1.54
CA VAL A 33 18.47 -10.47 0.61
C VAL A 33 18.11 -9.08 1.11
N ASN A 34 18.63 -8.05 0.42
CA ASN A 34 18.02 -6.74 0.49
C ASN A 34 16.60 -6.91 -0.01
N ASP A 35 15.64 -6.49 0.80
CA ASP A 35 14.27 -6.20 0.40
C ASP A 35 14.30 -5.07 -0.64
N GLU A 36 14.70 -5.42 -1.86
CA GLU A 36 14.57 -4.57 -3.03
C GLU A 36 13.24 -4.91 -3.69
N ASP A 37 12.35 -3.92 -3.64
CA ASP A 37 11.30 -3.69 -4.63
C ASP A 37 9.99 -4.50 -4.47
N MET A 38 9.33 -4.33 -3.32
CA MET A 38 7.86 -4.41 -3.28
C MET A 38 7.26 -3.09 -3.81
N SER A 39 7.64 -2.65 -5.01
CA SER A 39 6.88 -1.63 -5.74
C SER A 39 5.60 -2.28 -6.22
N MET A 40 4.65 -2.45 -5.29
CA MET A 40 3.29 -2.84 -5.58
C MET A 40 2.72 -1.87 -6.61
N ASP A 41 2.26 -2.44 -7.72
CA ASP A 41 1.53 -1.74 -8.77
C ASP A 41 0.16 -1.33 -8.21
N HIS A 42 0.15 -0.28 -7.40
CA HIS A 42 -1.06 0.32 -6.84
C HIS A 42 -1.70 1.34 -7.81
N SER A 43 -1.60 1.13 -9.13
CA SER A 43 -2.40 1.92 -10.07
C SER A 43 -3.81 1.33 -10.14
N VAL A 44 -4.59 1.66 -9.12
CA VAL A 44 -5.86 0.99 -8.87
C VAL A 44 -6.99 1.91 -9.33
N SER A 45 -7.57 1.48 -10.46
CA SER A 45 -8.60 2.14 -11.30
C SER A 45 -8.61 3.67 -11.29
N ALA A 46 -8.16 4.27 -12.40
CA ALA A 46 -8.33 5.70 -12.68
C ALA A 46 -9.81 6.09 -12.98
N GLU A 47 -10.73 5.13 -13.06
CA GLU A 47 -12.13 5.39 -13.43
C GLU A 47 -12.86 6.16 -12.33
N ILE A 48 -13.36 7.35 -12.66
CA ILE A 48 -14.20 8.13 -11.75
C ILE A 48 -15.63 7.60 -11.84
N PRO A 49 -16.34 7.38 -10.71
CA PRO A 49 -17.76 6.99 -10.75
C PRO A 49 -18.61 8.00 -11.54
N ALA A 50 -19.48 7.51 -12.42
CA ALA A 50 -20.16 8.33 -13.43
C ALA A 50 -21.10 9.41 -12.87
N ASP A 51 -21.61 9.20 -11.66
CA ASP A 51 -22.52 10.09 -10.94
C ASP A 51 -21.82 10.90 -9.82
N LEU A 52 -20.49 10.86 -9.76
CA LEU A 52 -19.73 11.64 -8.80
C LEU A 52 -19.77 13.13 -9.16
N LYS A 53 -20.35 13.94 -8.28
CA LYS A 53 -20.48 15.38 -8.49
C LYS A 53 -19.15 16.08 -8.26
N GLU A 54 -18.68 16.86 -9.25
CA GLU A 54 -17.57 17.79 -9.05
C GLU A 54 -17.93 18.82 -7.96
N GLU A 55 -16.94 19.19 -7.15
CA GLU A 55 -17.07 20.28 -6.19
C GLU A 55 -17.03 21.61 -6.96
N GLU A 56 -18.04 22.46 -6.78
CA GLU A 56 -18.19 23.71 -7.53
C GLU A 56 -17.21 24.77 -7.06
N ASN A 57 -16.88 24.78 -5.76
CA ASN A 57 -15.96 25.74 -5.18
C ASN A 57 -15.00 25.07 -4.17
N PRO A 58 -14.09 24.20 -4.65
CA PRO A 58 -13.19 23.48 -3.77
C PRO A 58 -12.17 24.44 -3.17
N LYS A 59 -11.80 24.20 -1.92
CA LYS A 59 -10.70 24.95 -1.27
C LYS A 59 -9.40 24.83 -2.05
N TYR A 60 -9.13 23.66 -2.61
CA TYR A 60 -7.97 23.38 -3.46
C TYR A 60 -8.43 23.09 -4.89
N LYS A 61 -8.11 23.97 -5.84
CA LYS A 61 -8.57 23.84 -7.22
C LYS A 61 -7.82 22.72 -7.96
N VAL A 62 -8.48 22.10 -8.94
CA VAL A 62 -7.81 21.20 -9.89
C VAL A 62 -6.63 21.93 -10.55
N GLY A 63 -5.49 21.26 -10.64
CA GLY A 63 -4.20 21.80 -11.10
C GLY A 63 -3.39 22.53 -10.02
N SER A 64 -3.94 22.79 -8.83
CA SER A 64 -3.17 23.36 -7.73
C SER A 64 -2.27 22.33 -7.07
N LYS A 65 -1.17 22.80 -6.48
CA LYS A 65 -0.27 22.01 -5.66
C LYS A 65 -0.66 22.07 -4.19
N VAL A 66 -0.50 20.93 -3.51
CA VAL A 66 -0.76 20.76 -2.08
C VAL A 66 0.30 19.88 -1.44
N ILE A 67 0.38 19.92 -0.10
CA ILE A 67 1.16 18.97 0.70
C ILE A 67 0.22 18.00 1.39
N ILE A 68 0.46 16.71 1.23
CA ILE A 68 -0.29 15.65 1.90
C ILE A 68 0.10 15.59 3.39
N GLU A 69 -0.86 15.65 4.30
CA GLU A 69 -0.63 15.65 5.76
C GLU A 69 -0.91 14.28 6.42
N THR A 70 -1.48 13.34 5.66
CA THR A 70 -1.84 11.99 6.12
C THR A 70 -0.86 10.90 5.64
N SER A 71 -0.96 9.72 6.24
CA SER A 71 -0.15 8.53 5.96
C SER A 71 -1.05 7.32 5.72
N HIS A 72 -1.89 7.35 4.68
CA HIS A 72 -2.68 6.15 4.31
C HIS A 72 -1.77 5.04 3.76
N MET A 73 -0.73 5.43 3.03
CA MET A 73 0.35 4.58 2.55
C MET A 73 1.71 5.23 2.86
N ASP A 74 2.75 4.39 2.92
CA ASP A 74 4.12 4.86 3.09
C ASP A 74 4.52 5.84 1.98
N GLY A 75 5.25 6.89 2.36
CA GLY A 75 5.68 7.94 1.43
C GLY A 75 4.64 9.01 1.09
N MET A 76 3.40 8.93 1.60
CA MET A 76 2.40 9.98 1.38
C MET A 76 2.65 11.26 2.18
N LYS A 77 2.92 11.12 3.49
CA LYS A 77 3.03 12.28 4.37
C LYS A 77 4.19 13.18 3.98
N GLY A 78 3.88 14.46 3.79
CA GLY A 78 4.81 15.49 3.33
C GLY A 78 5.07 15.49 1.82
N ALA A 79 4.45 14.60 1.05
CA ALA A 79 4.60 14.60 -0.40
C ALA A 79 3.92 15.84 -1.01
N GLU A 80 4.59 16.46 -1.97
CA GLU A 80 3.96 17.39 -2.92
C GLU A 80 3.03 16.59 -3.84
N ALA A 81 1.81 17.11 -3.99
CA ALA A 81 0.79 16.53 -4.84
C ALA A 81 0.10 17.58 -5.71
N ILE A 82 -0.40 17.16 -6.87
CA ILE A 82 -1.21 17.97 -7.77
C ILE A 82 -2.64 17.45 -7.70
N ILE A 83 -3.60 18.35 -7.46
CA ILE A 83 -5.03 18.01 -7.49
C ILE A 83 -5.43 17.73 -8.94
N VAL A 84 -5.92 16.51 -9.22
CA VAL A 84 -6.43 16.11 -10.55
C VAL A 84 -7.95 15.93 -10.57
N GLY A 85 -8.60 15.96 -9.41
CA GLY A 85 -10.06 16.00 -9.28
C GLY A 85 -10.48 16.45 -7.89
N ALA A 86 -11.64 17.09 -7.78
CA ALA A 86 -12.25 17.55 -6.54
C ALA A 86 -13.75 17.32 -6.60
N PHE A 87 -14.30 16.61 -5.62
CA PHE A 87 -15.67 16.09 -5.68
C PHE A 87 -16.38 16.22 -4.34
N ASP A 88 -17.65 16.58 -4.37
CA ASP A 88 -18.53 16.64 -3.19
C ASP A 88 -19.22 15.28 -3.01
N THR A 89 -18.98 14.63 -1.87
CA THR A 89 -19.56 13.31 -1.57
C THR A 89 -19.49 12.98 -0.07
N ASN A 90 -20.00 11.81 0.29
CA ASN A 90 -19.75 11.22 1.60
C ASN A 90 -18.52 10.29 1.53
N ALA A 91 -17.52 10.54 2.37
CA ALA A 91 -16.33 9.71 2.50
C ALA A 91 -16.46 8.76 3.70
N TYR A 92 -15.99 7.52 3.52
CA TYR A 92 -16.08 6.46 4.50
C TYR A 92 -14.73 5.82 4.78
N ALA A 93 -14.40 5.69 6.07
CA ALA A 93 -13.37 4.76 6.50
C ALA A 93 -14.04 3.40 6.72
N ILE A 94 -13.43 2.32 6.19
CA ILE A 94 -14.03 0.99 6.22
C ILE A 94 -13.08 -0.09 6.71
N SER A 95 -13.65 -1.12 7.33
CA SER A 95 -12.95 -2.36 7.66
C SER A 95 -13.57 -3.50 6.87
N TYR A 96 -12.78 -4.25 6.10
CA TYR A 96 -13.28 -5.30 5.21
C TYR A 96 -12.34 -6.49 5.13
N THR A 97 -12.88 -7.66 4.81
CA THR A 97 -12.09 -8.85 4.48
C THR A 97 -11.97 -8.93 2.95
N PRO A 98 -10.76 -8.86 2.38
CA PRO A 98 -10.55 -8.97 0.94
C PRO A 98 -11.13 -10.26 0.35
N THR A 99 -11.63 -10.19 -0.90
CA THR A 99 -12.24 -11.34 -1.58
C THR A 99 -11.23 -12.38 -2.06
N ASN A 100 -9.94 -12.03 -2.11
CA ASN A 100 -8.83 -12.91 -2.47
C ASN A 100 -8.33 -13.77 -1.29
N GLY A 101 -8.91 -13.62 -0.10
CA GLY A 101 -8.56 -14.41 1.09
C GLY A 101 -7.41 -13.83 1.93
N GLU A 102 -6.94 -12.63 1.60
CA GLU A 102 -5.94 -11.92 2.41
C GLU A 102 -6.48 -11.48 3.79
N GLU A 103 -5.57 -11.01 4.63
CA GLU A 103 -5.91 -10.53 5.97
C GLU A 103 -6.91 -9.37 5.93
N LYS A 104 -7.72 -9.28 7.00
CA LYS A 104 -8.69 -8.20 7.16
C LYS A 104 -8.00 -6.85 7.18
N VAL A 105 -8.39 -5.98 6.25
CA VAL A 105 -8.00 -4.57 6.22
C VAL A 105 -8.86 -3.79 7.21
N LYS A 106 -8.23 -2.97 8.06
CA LYS A 106 -8.91 -2.19 9.10
C LYS A 106 -8.78 -0.71 8.82
N ASN A 107 -9.87 0.04 8.99
CA ASN A 107 -9.89 1.50 8.89
C ASN A 107 -9.23 2.03 7.61
N HIS A 108 -9.49 1.37 6.48
CA HIS A 108 -9.05 1.80 5.16
C HIS A 108 -9.73 3.13 4.83
N LYS A 109 -8.92 4.10 4.40
CA LYS A 109 -9.34 5.43 4.00
C LYS A 109 -8.91 5.67 2.55
N TRP A 110 -9.81 6.05 1.65
CA TRP A 110 -11.27 6.21 1.80
C TRP A 110 -11.97 5.47 0.67
N VAL A 111 -13.24 5.10 0.90
CA VAL A 111 -14.20 4.85 -0.19
C VAL A 111 -15.29 5.91 -0.13
N ILE A 112 -15.95 6.20 -1.24
CA ILE A 112 -17.02 7.21 -1.31
C ILE A 112 -18.40 6.60 -1.52
N GLN A 113 -19.45 7.42 -1.38
CA GLN A 113 -20.86 7.00 -1.55
C GLN A 113 -21.10 6.18 -2.83
N GLN A 114 -20.57 6.66 -3.95
CA GLN A 114 -20.75 6.09 -5.29
C GLN A 114 -20.00 4.76 -5.47
N GLU A 115 -19.08 4.44 -4.55
CA GLU A 115 -18.30 3.20 -4.56
C GLU A 115 -18.92 2.12 -3.66
N LEU A 116 -20.16 2.31 -3.20
CA LEU A 116 -20.90 1.38 -2.35
C LEU A 116 -22.20 0.94 -3.04
N VAL A 117 -22.46 -0.37 -3.03
CA VAL A 117 -23.67 -0.95 -3.65
C VAL A 117 -24.93 -0.43 -2.94
N ASP A 118 -25.89 0.07 -3.74
CA ASP A 118 -27.22 0.51 -3.31
C ASP A 118 -27.21 1.48 -2.10
N ALA A 119 -26.19 2.33 -2.01
CA ALA A 119 -26.01 3.22 -0.85
C ALA A 119 -26.98 4.43 -0.84
N GLY A 120 -27.55 4.78 -2.00
CA GLY A 120 -28.36 6.00 -2.17
C GLY A 120 -27.55 7.27 -1.88
N ASP A 121 -28.20 8.34 -1.43
CA ASP A 121 -27.52 9.63 -1.20
C ASP A 121 -27.29 9.97 0.29
N LYS A 122 -27.89 9.18 1.20
CA LYS A 122 -27.83 9.47 2.63
C LYS A 122 -26.52 8.99 3.23
N LEU A 123 -25.94 9.83 4.09
CA LEU A 123 -24.77 9.48 4.90
C LEU A 123 -25.03 8.20 5.71
N LEU A 124 -24.19 7.19 5.50
CA LEU A 124 -24.26 5.92 6.21
C LEU A 124 -23.65 6.05 7.61
N LYS A 125 -24.25 5.36 8.58
CA LYS A 125 -23.80 5.42 9.98
C LYS A 125 -22.67 4.42 10.26
N PRO A 126 -21.74 4.73 11.18
CA PRO A 126 -20.80 3.76 11.71
C PRO A 126 -21.49 2.46 12.16
N GLY A 127 -20.87 1.35 11.84
CA GLY A 127 -21.38 0.01 12.13
C GLY A 127 -22.27 -0.59 11.04
N LYS A 128 -22.73 0.18 10.06
CA LYS A 128 -23.47 -0.33 8.90
C LYS A 128 -22.58 -1.26 8.08
N GLU A 129 -23.13 -2.41 7.68
CA GLU A 129 -22.51 -3.29 6.70
C GLU A 129 -22.90 -2.88 5.28
N VAL A 130 -21.92 -2.89 4.39
CA VAL A 130 -22.01 -2.47 2.99
C VAL A 130 -21.21 -3.41 2.09
N LYS A 131 -21.49 -3.39 0.79
CA LYS A 131 -20.68 -4.06 -0.23
C LYS A 131 -19.95 -3.01 -1.06
N VAL A 132 -18.65 -3.21 -1.26
CA VAL A 132 -17.76 -2.24 -1.91
C VAL A 132 -17.67 -2.51 -3.42
N MET A 133 -17.80 -1.47 -4.23
CA MET A 133 -17.58 -1.47 -5.68
C MET A 133 -16.26 -0.80 -6.07
N ALA A 134 -15.60 -0.10 -5.15
CA ALA A 134 -14.22 0.34 -5.37
C ALA A 134 -13.29 -0.86 -5.59
N SER A 135 -12.34 -0.66 -6.50
CA SER A 135 -11.18 -1.52 -6.68
C SER A 135 -9.95 -0.67 -6.42
N HIS A 136 -9.77 -0.14 -5.20
CA HIS A 136 -8.57 0.65 -4.86
C HIS A 136 -7.39 -0.22 -4.48
N MET A 137 -7.60 -1.51 -4.20
CA MET A 137 -6.57 -2.53 -4.05
C MET A 137 -7.15 -3.88 -4.53
N GLU A 138 -6.28 -4.85 -4.82
CA GLU A 138 -6.72 -6.21 -5.11
C GLU A 138 -7.60 -6.76 -3.97
N GLY A 139 -8.65 -7.50 -4.32
CA GLY A 139 -9.58 -8.08 -3.35
C GLY A 139 -10.57 -7.10 -2.70
N MET A 140 -10.54 -5.80 -3.02
CA MET A 140 -11.52 -4.84 -2.49
C MET A 140 -12.89 -4.95 -3.17
N TYR A 141 -12.91 -5.12 -4.49
CA TYR A 141 -14.15 -5.17 -5.25
C TYR A 141 -15.03 -6.33 -4.81
N GLY A 142 -16.28 -6.04 -4.47
CA GLY A 142 -17.28 -7.00 -4.00
C GLY A 142 -17.15 -7.41 -2.53
N ALA A 143 -16.12 -6.94 -1.81
CA ALA A 143 -15.92 -7.24 -0.40
C ALA A 143 -17.06 -6.70 0.48
N ASN A 144 -17.41 -7.46 1.51
CA ASN A 144 -18.29 -6.96 2.57
C ASN A 144 -17.46 -6.15 3.55
N ALA A 145 -17.89 -4.92 3.80
CA ALA A 145 -17.20 -3.96 4.65
C ALA A 145 -18.13 -3.44 5.75
N LYS A 146 -17.53 -2.96 6.84
CA LYS A 146 -18.21 -2.24 7.91
C LYS A 146 -17.73 -0.79 7.89
N ILE A 147 -18.67 0.15 7.96
CA ILE A 147 -18.36 1.57 8.11
C ILE A 147 -17.76 1.81 9.50
N ASP A 148 -16.53 2.31 9.56
CA ASP A 148 -15.84 2.68 10.79
C ASP A 148 -16.13 4.14 11.15
N SER A 149 -16.01 5.04 10.15
CA SER A 149 -16.38 6.45 10.25
C SER A 149 -16.94 6.96 8.93
N ALA A 150 -17.71 8.04 9.00
CA ALA A 150 -18.35 8.66 7.84
C ALA A 150 -18.35 10.17 7.99
N GLU A 151 -18.04 10.89 6.91
CA GLU A 151 -18.16 12.34 6.87
C GLU A 151 -18.57 12.84 5.48
N PRO A 152 -19.51 13.82 5.39
CA PRO A 152 -19.71 14.58 4.17
C PRO A 152 -18.55 15.56 4.01
N THR A 153 -17.86 15.54 2.87
CA THR A 153 -16.66 16.36 2.65
C THR A 153 -16.31 16.43 1.16
N THR A 154 -15.46 17.39 0.80
CA THR A 154 -14.78 17.37 -0.49
C THR A 154 -13.67 16.31 -0.46
N VAL A 155 -13.71 15.38 -1.40
CA VAL A 155 -12.64 14.42 -1.67
C VAL A 155 -11.83 14.85 -2.88
N TYR A 156 -10.54 14.58 -2.83
CA TYR A 156 -9.58 14.95 -3.84
C TYR A 156 -8.91 13.69 -4.40
N MET A 157 -8.77 13.69 -5.72
CA MET A 157 -7.90 12.75 -6.44
C MET A 157 -6.59 13.47 -6.74
N VAL A 158 -5.45 12.83 -6.49
CA VAL A 158 -4.14 13.50 -6.58
C VAL A 158 -3.10 12.68 -7.34
N ASN A 159 -2.19 13.38 -8.01
CA ASN A 159 -0.92 12.82 -8.46
C ASN A 159 0.17 13.26 -7.47
N TYR A 160 0.99 12.36 -6.97
CA TYR A 160 2.05 12.72 -6.01
C TYR A 160 3.33 11.92 -6.23
N LYS A 161 4.45 12.47 -5.76
CA LYS A 161 5.72 11.75 -5.70
C LYS A 161 5.97 11.31 -4.26
N PRO A 162 6.14 10.00 -3.97
CA PRO A 162 6.34 9.54 -2.60
C PRO A 162 7.61 10.14 -1.98
N THR A 163 7.55 10.50 -0.71
CA THR A 163 8.70 11.04 0.05
C THR A 163 9.78 10.00 0.30
N THR A 164 9.42 8.71 0.23
CA THR A 164 10.33 7.56 0.28
C THR A 164 11.10 7.34 -1.04
N GLY A 165 10.79 8.10 -2.09
CA GLY A 165 11.34 7.91 -3.43
C GLY A 165 10.44 7.03 -4.32
N GLY A 166 10.97 6.59 -5.47
CA GLY A 166 10.23 5.76 -6.43
C GLY A 166 9.49 6.55 -7.52
N LYS A 167 8.60 5.84 -8.23
CA LYS A 167 7.80 6.40 -9.32
C LYS A 167 6.70 7.32 -8.78
N ALA A 168 6.25 8.26 -9.61
CA ALA A 168 5.07 9.05 -9.29
C ALA A 168 3.83 8.14 -9.23
N VAL A 169 2.95 8.41 -8.27
CA VAL A 169 1.64 7.78 -8.16
C VAL A 169 0.63 8.70 -8.83
N GLU A 170 -0.14 8.15 -9.77
CA GLU A 170 -1.14 8.90 -10.53
C GLU A 170 -2.56 8.51 -10.09
N ASN A 171 -3.47 9.49 -10.10
CA ASN A 171 -4.89 9.35 -9.82
C ASN A 171 -5.18 8.66 -8.48
N HIS A 172 -4.39 8.97 -7.45
CA HIS A 172 -4.57 8.40 -6.12
C HIS A 172 -5.91 8.85 -5.52
N LYS A 173 -6.68 7.87 -5.05
CA LYS A 173 -7.99 8.01 -4.41
C LYS A 173 -7.90 7.49 -2.97
N TRP A 174 -8.44 8.17 -1.98
CA TRP A 174 -8.89 9.57 -1.97
C TRP A 174 -8.20 10.28 -0.82
N LEU A 175 -8.09 11.61 -0.91
CA LEU A 175 -7.74 12.45 0.23
C LEU A 175 -8.91 13.36 0.55
N THR A 176 -9.19 13.58 1.83
CA THR A 176 -10.18 14.59 2.25
C THR A 176 -9.55 15.98 2.35
N GLU A 177 -10.38 17.04 2.35
CA GLU A 177 -9.89 18.42 2.47
C GLU A 177 -8.99 18.69 3.69
N ASN A 178 -9.19 17.95 4.79
CA ASN A 178 -8.42 18.09 6.02
C ASN A 178 -7.11 17.28 6.03
N GLU A 179 -6.87 16.46 5.00
CA GLU A 179 -5.67 15.63 4.88
C GLU A 179 -4.63 16.23 3.91
N ILE A 180 -4.92 17.43 3.40
CA ILE A 180 -4.04 18.20 2.53
C ILE A 180 -3.99 19.65 2.99
N LYS A 181 -2.88 20.32 2.72
CA LYS A 181 -2.72 21.75 2.94
C LYS A 181 -2.14 22.44 1.72
N ALA A 182 -2.25 23.77 1.67
CA ALA A 182 -1.55 24.54 0.66
C ALA A 182 -0.03 24.32 0.78
N GLU A 183 0.64 24.24 -0.38
CA GLU A 183 2.11 24.26 -0.50
C GLU A 183 2.71 25.56 0.07
#